data_AF-A0A1V1WXH7-F1
#
_entry.id   AF-A0A1V1WXH7-F1
#
_cell.length_a   1.000
_cell.length_b   1.000
_cell.length_c   1.000
_cell.angle_alpha   90.00
_cell.angle_beta   90.00
_cell.angle_gamma   90.00
#
_symmetry.space_group_name_H-M   'P 1'
#
loop_
_entity.id
_entity.type
_entity.pdbx_description
1 polymer ?
#
loop_
_entity_poly.entity_id
_entity_poly.type
_entity_poly.pdbx_seq_one_letter_code
_entity_poly.pdbx_strand_id
1 'polypeptide(L)'
;MDQIFLYQQWLHERLYEHVISSRPPQLRGQKIVMSPSQYGAALMQAYLGRFSLAWIAKHIGIPLQLLRQWRQEPQFLLVMDWSKSIFSAAFHENLVLNDYSVAQYHYIASEISMLEESLRVVVRMPLYQRFTKLGQSLISRHQNSLALASYDLRLFRRLFLFFLALEHHWHSAAYSRISRDLLPLAKNIVWPLLDQKQWLGATLESIQQSAPFSQIRLLLDSKLSETLQSFL
;
A
#
# COMPACT_ATOMS: atom_id res chain seq x y z
N MET A 1 1.38 -5.97 -18.42
CA MET A 1 2.00 -6.09 -17.07
C MET A 1 0.89 -5.88 -16.07
N ASP A 2 0.78 -6.75 -15.07
CA ASP A 2 -0.31 -6.67 -14.11
C ASP A 2 -0.14 -5.48 -13.18
N GLN A 3 -1.07 -4.53 -13.31
CA GLN A 3 -1.14 -3.32 -12.49
C GLN A 3 -1.87 -3.68 -11.19
N ILE A 4 -1.16 -3.60 -10.05
CA ILE A 4 -1.73 -3.92 -8.73
C ILE A 4 -1.80 -2.67 -7.87
N PHE A 5 -2.99 -2.46 -7.32
CA PHE A 5 -3.35 -1.38 -6.42
C PHE A 5 -4.00 -2.02 -5.19
N LEU A 6 -3.22 -2.25 -4.14
CA LEU A 6 -3.67 -2.99 -2.95
C LEU A 6 -4.75 -2.24 -2.18
N TYR A 7 -4.73 -0.90 -2.14
CA TYR A 7 -5.80 -0.15 -1.48
C TYR A 7 -7.09 -0.21 -2.30
N GLN A 8 -7.01 -0.04 -3.63
CA GLN A 8 -8.18 -0.19 -4.51
C GLN A 8 -8.79 -1.61 -4.45
N GLN A 9 -7.96 -2.67 -4.44
CA GLN A 9 -8.45 -4.05 -4.27
C GLN A 9 -9.12 -4.24 -2.91
N TRP A 10 -8.48 -3.77 -1.84
CA TRP A 10 -9.07 -3.81 -0.50
C TRP A 10 -10.40 -3.04 -0.42
N LEU A 11 -10.49 -1.87 -1.06
CA LEU A 11 -11.70 -1.07 -1.16
C LEU A 11 -12.83 -1.85 -1.85
N HIS A 12 -12.52 -2.51 -2.98
CA HIS A 12 -13.46 -3.36 -3.69
C HIS A 12 -14.00 -4.47 -2.79
N GLU A 13 -13.13 -5.20 -2.09
CA GLU A 13 -13.52 -6.26 -1.17
C GLU A 13 -14.41 -5.74 -0.03
N ARG A 14 -14.07 -4.59 0.57
CA ARG A 14 -14.88 -4.00 1.65
C ARG A 14 -16.26 -3.56 1.17
N LEU A 15 -16.35 -2.99 -0.03
CA LEU A 15 -17.63 -2.59 -0.62
C LEU A 15 -18.48 -3.81 -0.97
N TYR A 16 -17.87 -4.83 -1.59
CA TYR A 16 -18.51 -6.11 -1.87
C TYR A 16 -19.12 -6.71 -0.60
N GLU A 17 -18.31 -6.82 0.46
CA GLU A 17 -18.77 -7.33 1.74
C GLU A 17 -19.89 -6.49 2.33
N HIS A 18 -19.81 -5.16 2.28
CA HIS A 18 -20.84 -4.28 2.83
C HIS A 18 -22.18 -4.39 2.10
N VAL A 19 -22.16 -4.55 0.77
CA VAL A 19 -23.38 -4.63 -0.06
C VAL A 19 -24.00 -6.02 -0.02
N ILE A 20 -23.18 -7.07 -0.08
CA ILE A 20 -23.67 -8.45 -0.32
C ILE A 20 -23.77 -9.25 0.98
N SER A 21 -22.98 -8.93 2.01
CA SER A 21 -23.06 -9.70 3.26
C SER A 21 -24.40 -9.46 3.94
N SER A 22 -25.09 -10.56 4.24
CA SER A 22 -26.36 -10.56 4.98
C SER A 22 -26.26 -9.99 6.40
N ARG A 23 -25.03 -9.86 6.92
CA ARG A 23 -24.74 -9.24 8.21
C ARG A 23 -23.95 -7.95 7.99
N PRO A 24 -24.51 -6.80 8.39
CA PRO A 24 -23.81 -5.54 8.28
C PRO A 24 -22.56 -5.56 9.16
N PRO A 25 -21.42 -5.05 8.66
CA PRO A 25 -20.17 -5.04 9.40
C PRO A 25 -20.36 -4.35 10.76
N GLN A 26 -19.82 -4.95 11.81
CA GLN A 26 -19.82 -4.38 13.15
C GLN A 26 -18.44 -3.79 13.47
N LEU A 27 -18.41 -2.51 13.82
CA LEU A 27 -17.21 -1.82 14.29
C LEU A 27 -17.33 -1.58 15.78
N ARG A 28 -16.43 -2.19 16.56
CA ARG A 28 -16.42 -2.05 18.04
C ARG A 28 -17.79 -2.37 18.67
N GLY A 29 -18.47 -3.40 18.17
CA GLY A 29 -19.81 -3.80 18.62
C GLY A 29 -20.96 -2.92 18.12
N GLN A 30 -20.68 -1.87 17.33
CA GLN A 30 -21.71 -1.05 16.70
C GLN A 30 -21.93 -1.49 15.25
N LYS A 31 -23.18 -1.72 14.89
CA LYS A 31 -23.58 -1.98 13.50
C LYS A 31 -23.37 -0.71 12.67
N ILE A 32 -22.65 -0.82 11.56
CA ILE A 32 -22.56 0.28 10.59
C ILE A 32 -23.92 0.41 9.90
N VAL A 33 -24.57 1.55 10.06
CA VAL A 33 -25.84 1.88 9.38
C VAL A 33 -25.56 2.99 8.38
N MET A 34 -24.90 2.64 7.29
CA MET A 34 -24.53 3.56 6.22
C MET A 34 -24.97 3.01 4.87
N SER A 35 -25.41 3.89 3.97
CA SER A 35 -25.59 3.51 2.57
C SER A 35 -24.26 3.11 1.94
N PRO A 36 -24.26 2.30 0.86
CA PRO A 36 -23.04 1.96 0.14
C PRO A 36 -22.23 3.19 -0.27
N SER A 37 -22.89 4.27 -0.73
CA SER A 37 -22.23 5.51 -1.13
C SER A 37 -21.57 6.22 0.05
N GLN A 38 -22.22 6.24 1.21
CA GLN A 38 -21.66 6.86 2.42
C GLN A 38 -20.48 6.05 2.97
N TYR A 39 -20.60 4.72 2.98
CA TYR A 39 -19.52 3.82 3.38
C TYR A 39 -18.32 3.93 2.42
N GLY A 40 -18.56 3.87 1.12
CA GLY A 40 -17.53 4.05 0.09
C GLY A 40 -16.85 5.41 0.17
N ALA A 41 -17.60 6.49 0.44
CA ALA A 41 -17.03 7.82 0.65
C ALA A 41 -16.13 7.90 1.89
N ALA A 42 -16.47 7.17 2.96
CA ALA A 42 -15.66 7.10 4.17
C ALA A 42 -14.35 6.36 3.92
N LEU A 43 -14.38 5.22 3.21
CA LEU A 43 -13.17 4.50 2.82
C LEU A 43 -12.30 5.33 1.88
N MET A 44 -12.89 5.94 0.84
CA MET A 44 -12.18 6.79 -0.12
C MET A 44 -11.47 8.01 0.51
N GLN A 45 -11.77 8.39 1.77
CA GLN A 45 -11.00 9.42 2.48
C GLN A 45 -9.51 9.07 2.62
N ALA A 46 -9.12 7.81 2.52
CA ALA A 46 -7.72 7.41 2.50
C ALA A 46 -6.91 8.06 1.36
N TYR A 47 -7.55 8.56 0.30
CA TYR A 47 -6.91 9.29 -0.80
C TYR A 47 -6.84 10.81 -0.57
N LEU A 48 -7.42 11.32 0.52
CA LEU A 48 -7.47 12.74 0.82
C LEU A 48 -6.06 13.29 1.07
N GLY A 49 -5.72 14.37 0.37
CA GLY A 49 -4.42 15.05 0.46
C GLY A 49 -3.75 15.15 -0.90
N ARG A 50 -3.57 14.03 -1.60
CA ARG A 50 -3.14 14.03 -3.01
C ARG A 50 -4.34 14.19 -3.96
N PHE A 51 -5.52 13.73 -3.53
CA PHE A 51 -6.79 13.98 -4.20
C PHE A 51 -7.65 14.93 -3.37
N SER A 52 -8.52 15.68 -4.06
CA SER A 52 -9.40 16.65 -3.43
C SER A 52 -10.69 15.99 -2.93
N LEU A 53 -11.36 16.64 -1.98
CA LEU A 53 -12.68 16.18 -1.52
C LEU A 53 -13.71 16.19 -2.66
N ALA A 54 -13.59 17.14 -3.59
CA ALA A 54 -14.43 17.20 -4.79
C ALA A 54 -14.21 15.99 -5.71
N TRP A 55 -12.96 15.53 -5.82
CA TRP A 55 -12.61 14.34 -6.60
C TRP A 55 -13.24 13.08 -5.99
N ILE A 56 -13.26 12.95 -4.66
CA ILE A 56 -13.94 11.85 -3.96
C ILE A 56 -15.46 11.94 -4.21
N ALA A 57 -16.06 13.12 -4.02
CA ALA A 57 -17.50 13.31 -4.23
C ALA A 57 -17.93 12.93 -5.66
N LYS A 58 -17.12 13.29 -6.67
CA LYS A 58 -17.32 12.90 -8.07
C LYS A 58 -17.34 11.39 -8.24
N HIS A 59 -16.36 10.68 -7.67
CA HIS A 59 -16.23 9.22 -7.78
C HIS A 59 -17.37 8.48 -7.09
N ILE A 60 -17.85 9.01 -5.97
CA ILE A 60 -18.99 8.45 -5.24
C ILE A 60 -20.34 8.79 -5.89
N GLY A 61 -20.38 9.78 -6.79
CA GLY A 61 -21.62 10.22 -7.44
C GLY A 61 -22.52 11.08 -6.56
N ILE A 62 -21.94 11.84 -5.61
CA ILE A 62 -22.69 12.67 -4.65
C ILE A 62 -22.30 14.16 -4.71
N PRO A 63 -23.17 15.07 -4.26
CA PRO A 63 -22.81 16.47 -4.09
C PRO A 63 -21.70 16.65 -3.06
N LEU A 64 -20.75 17.54 -3.34
CA LEU A 64 -19.65 17.88 -2.42
C LEU A 64 -20.15 18.36 -1.05
N GLN A 65 -21.27 19.08 -1.02
CA GLN A 65 -21.84 19.58 0.23
C GLN A 65 -22.34 18.44 1.14
N LEU A 66 -22.93 17.40 0.55
CA LEU A 66 -23.36 16.21 1.28
C LEU A 66 -22.14 15.49 1.89
N LEU A 67 -21.07 15.33 1.11
CA LEU A 67 -19.83 14.74 1.62
C LEU A 67 -19.22 15.54 2.78
N ARG A 68 -19.33 16.87 2.75
CA ARG A 68 -18.89 17.73 3.88
C ARG A 68 -19.73 17.51 5.13
N GLN A 69 -21.03 17.30 4.99
CA GLN A 69 -21.92 16.98 6.12
C GLN A 69 -21.58 15.62 6.72
N TRP A 70 -21.45 14.58 5.88
CA TRP A 70 -21.08 13.23 6.35
C TRP A 70 -19.77 13.20 7.12
N ARG A 71 -18.77 14.01 6.74
CA ARG A 71 -17.49 14.11 7.47
C ARG A 71 -17.60 14.64 8.90
N GLN A 72 -18.75 15.19 9.29
CA GLN A 72 -19.02 15.62 10.66
C GLN A 72 -19.76 14.55 11.46
N GLU A 73 -20.25 13.49 10.81
CA GLU A 73 -21.00 12.43 11.45
C GLU A 73 -20.07 11.47 12.21
N PRO A 74 -20.39 11.12 13.47
CA PRO A 74 -19.56 10.22 14.27
C PRO A 74 -19.32 8.85 13.61
N GLN A 75 -20.34 8.28 12.96
CA GLN A 75 -20.20 6.98 12.30
C GLN A 75 -19.25 7.06 11.09
N PHE A 76 -19.25 8.17 10.36
CA PHE A 76 -18.37 8.36 9.21
C PHE A 76 -16.91 8.45 9.65
N LEU A 77 -16.65 9.24 10.71
CA LEU A 77 -15.32 9.34 11.31
C LEU A 77 -14.85 8.00 11.87
N LEU A 78 -15.74 7.25 12.52
CA LEU A 78 -15.44 5.92 13.05
C LEU A 78 -15.01 4.94 11.94
N VAL A 79 -15.74 4.90 10.82
CA VAL A 79 -15.40 4.05 9.67
C VAL A 79 -14.06 4.48 9.06
N MET A 80 -13.85 5.78 8.90
CA MET A 80 -12.60 6.33 8.39
C MET A 80 -11.40 5.90 9.26
N ASP A 81 -11.48 6.07 10.58
CA ASP A 81 -10.39 5.69 11.49
C ASP A 81 -10.17 4.17 11.56
N TRP A 82 -11.25 3.40 11.59
CA TRP A 82 -11.19 1.94 11.55
C TRP A 82 -10.53 1.44 10.25
N SER A 83 -10.88 2.05 9.11
CA SER A 83 -10.34 1.62 7.81
C SER A 83 -8.81 1.70 7.76
N LYS A 84 -8.21 2.70 8.43
CA LYS A 84 -6.76 2.89 8.47
C LYS A 84 -6.04 1.71 9.14
N SER A 85 -6.55 1.26 10.28
CA SER A 85 -5.92 0.16 11.02
C SER A 85 -6.09 -1.18 10.31
N ILE A 86 -7.27 -1.45 9.77
CA ILE A 86 -7.56 -2.71 9.07
C ILE A 86 -6.83 -2.80 7.75
N PHE A 87 -6.84 -1.73 6.94
CA PHE A 87 -6.07 -1.69 5.70
C PHE A 87 -4.57 -1.86 6.01
N SER A 88 -4.04 -1.17 7.02
CA SER A 88 -2.62 -1.31 7.35
C SER A 88 -2.24 -2.74 7.70
N ALA A 89 -3.07 -3.44 8.48
CA ALA A 89 -2.82 -4.84 8.83
C ALA A 89 -2.87 -5.74 7.58
N ALA A 90 -3.91 -5.59 6.75
CA ALA A 90 -4.06 -6.35 5.51
C ALA A 90 -2.92 -6.07 4.52
N PHE A 91 -2.44 -4.82 4.44
CA PHE A 91 -1.32 -4.44 3.60
C PHE A 91 -0.02 -5.09 4.08
N HIS A 92 0.25 -5.07 5.39
CA HIS A 92 1.43 -5.71 5.97
C HIS A 92 1.45 -7.21 5.68
N GLU A 93 0.32 -7.88 5.87
CA GLU A 93 0.17 -9.30 5.59
C GLU A 93 0.42 -9.60 4.10
N ASN A 94 -0.24 -8.87 3.20
CA ASN A 94 -0.07 -9.03 1.76
C ASN A 94 1.38 -8.84 1.30
N LEU A 95 2.08 -7.84 1.83
CA LEU A 95 3.46 -7.57 1.46
C LEU A 95 4.43 -8.63 2.00
N VAL A 96 4.11 -9.21 3.16
CA VAL A 96 4.94 -10.23 3.83
C VAL A 96 4.76 -11.60 3.20
N LEU A 97 3.55 -11.95 2.76
CA LEU A 97 3.23 -13.28 2.26
C LEU A 97 3.47 -13.43 0.75
N ASN A 98 3.15 -12.40 -0.03
CA ASN A 98 3.12 -12.50 -1.49
C ASN A 98 4.41 -11.97 -2.13
N ASP A 99 4.87 -12.68 -3.17
CA ASP A 99 5.93 -12.20 -4.06
C ASP A 99 5.29 -11.42 -5.22
N TYR A 100 5.72 -10.18 -5.40
CA TYR A 100 5.32 -9.35 -6.55
C TYR A 100 6.47 -9.18 -7.54
N SER A 101 6.13 -8.94 -8.79
CA SER A 101 7.08 -8.45 -9.80
C SER A 101 7.55 -7.03 -9.46
N VAL A 102 8.68 -6.61 -10.03
CA VAL A 102 9.21 -5.24 -9.85
C VAL A 102 8.20 -4.18 -10.31
N ALA A 103 7.49 -4.46 -11.41
CA ALA A 103 6.45 -3.57 -11.92
C ALA A 103 5.30 -3.43 -10.91
N GLN A 104 4.83 -4.55 -10.34
CA GLN A 104 3.79 -4.53 -9.32
C GLN A 104 4.24 -3.77 -8.05
N TYR A 105 5.48 -3.97 -7.57
CA TYR A 105 5.99 -3.16 -6.46
C TYR A 105 6.00 -1.66 -6.77
N HIS A 106 6.30 -1.27 -8.01
CA HIS A 106 6.21 0.13 -8.45
C HIS A 106 4.78 0.68 -8.37
N TYR A 107 3.78 -0.05 -8.86
CA TYR A 107 2.37 0.36 -8.76
C TYR A 107 1.89 0.42 -7.29
N ILE A 108 2.20 -0.61 -6.49
CA ILE A 108 1.84 -0.66 -5.06
C ILE A 108 2.47 0.52 -4.31
N ALA A 109 3.75 0.79 -4.52
CA ALA A 109 4.45 1.91 -3.88
C ALA A 109 3.90 3.27 -4.33
N SER A 110 3.56 3.39 -5.62
CA SER A 110 2.92 4.59 -6.16
C SER A 110 1.58 4.86 -5.49
N GLU A 111 0.73 3.85 -5.35
CA GLU A 111 -0.57 3.99 -4.69
C GLU A 111 -0.41 4.40 -3.22
N ILE A 112 0.48 3.74 -2.48
CA ILE A 112 0.77 4.13 -1.10
C ILE A 112 1.22 5.59 -1.02
N SER A 113 2.06 6.05 -1.95
CA SER A 113 2.47 7.46 -1.98
C SER A 113 1.32 8.43 -2.29
N MET A 114 0.20 7.96 -2.84
CA MET A 114 -1.01 8.75 -3.09
C MET A 114 -1.95 8.84 -1.88
N LEU A 115 -1.81 7.95 -0.88
CA LEU A 115 -2.66 7.93 0.30
C LEU A 115 -2.38 9.12 1.24
N GLU A 116 -3.34 9.37 2.13
CA GLU A 116 -3.27 10.34 3.21
C GLU A 116 -2.04 10.07 4.09
N GLU A 117 -1.36 11.12 4.53
CA GLU A 117 -0.11 11.04 5.30
C GLU A 117 -0.22 10.12 6.52
N SER A 118 -1.31 10.24 7.30
CA SER A 118 -1.50 9.42 8.50
C SER A 118 -1.52 7.92 8.18
N LEU A 119 -2.17 7.53 7.08
CA LEU A 119 -2.22 6.14 6.62
C LEU A 119 -0.87 5.68 6.08
N ARG A 120 -0.18 6.54 5.30
CA ARG A 120 1.18 6.24 4.82
C ARG A 120 2.14 5.94 5.96
N VAL A 121 2.10 6.74 7.03
CA VAL A 121 2.97 6.56 8.20
C VAL A 121 2.65 5.26 8.93
N VAL A 122 1.37 4.99 9.17
CA VAL A 122 0.92 3.76 9.86
C VAL A 122 1.29 2.50 9.07
N VAL A 123 1.21 2.54 7.73
CA VAL A 123 1.66 1.45 6.87
C VAL A 123 3.19 1.33 6.87
N ARG A 124 3.90 2.44 6.68
CA ARG A 124 5.35 2.43 6.42
C ARG A 124 6.18 2.10 7.65
N MET A 125 5.87 2.71 8.79
CA MET A 125 6.76 2.68 9.96
C MET A 125 7.01 1.26 10.50
N PRO A 126 5.97 0.41 10.71
CA PRO A 126 6.18 -0.96 11.17
C PRO A 126 6.96 -1.82 10.16
N LEU A 127 6.66 -1.67 8.86
CA LEU A 127 7.39 -2.37 7.80
C LEU A 127 8.86 -1.97 7.77
N TYR A 128 9.17 -0.69 7.95
CA TYR A 128 10.54 -0.19 7.93
C TYR A 128 11.33 -0.68 9.15
N GLN A 129 10.72 -0.69 10.33
CA GLN A 129 11.31 -1.27 11.53
C GLN A 129 11.58 -2.78 11.35
N ARG A 130 10.64 -3.52 10.77
CA ARG A 130 10.81 -4.94 10.45
C ARG A 130 11.95 -5.15 9.45
N PHE A 131 11.98 -4.35 8.39
CA PHE A 131 12.99 -4.40 7.34
C PHE A 131 14.40 -4.14 7.87
N THR A 132 14.58 -3.09 8.66
CA THR A 132 15.88 -2.74 9.24
C THR A 132 16.37 -3.78 10.23
N LYS A 133 15.50 -4.28 11.13
CA LYS A 133 15.84 -5.37 12.06
C LYS A 133 16.23 -6.64 11.31
N LEU A 134 15.49 -6.99 10.26
CA LEU A 134 15.78 -8.15 9.43
C LEU A 134 17.13 -8.01 8.71
N GLY A 135 17.38 -6.84 8.11
CA GLY A 135 18.66 -6.55 7.45
C GLY A 135 19.85 -6.64 8.40
N GLN A 136 19.74 -6.06 9.60
CA GLN A 136 20.77 -6.14 10.64
C GLN A 136 21.01 -7.59 11.10
N SER A 137 19.94 -8.38 11.26
CA SER A 137 20.03 -9.80 11.60
C SER A 137 20.77 -10.60 10.52
N LEU A 138 20.44 -10.36 9.24
CA LEU A 138 21.10 -11.02 8.11
C LEU A 138 22.58 -10.63 8.00
N ILE A 139 22.92 -9.35 8.18
CA ILE A 139 24.31 -8.87 8.19
C ILE A 139 25.09 -9.58 9.30
N SER A 140 24.56 -9.56 10.53
CA SER A 140 25.21 -10.18 11.69
C SER A 140 25.41 -11.68 11.48
N ARG A 141 24.38 -12.40 11.00
CA ARG A 141 24.50 -13.83 10.71
C ARG A 141 25.55 -14.12 9.64
N HIS A 142 25.56 -13.35 8.56
CA HIS A 142 26.52 -13.52 7.49
C HIS A 142 27.96 -13.29 7.97
N GLN A 143 28.20 -12.22 8.75
CA GLN A 143 29.51 -11.93 9.35
C GLN A 143 30.01 -13.05 10.26
N ASN A 144 29.10 -13.73 10.96
CA ASN A 144 29.41 -14.85 11.84
C ASN A 144 29.37 -16.22 11.14
N SER A 145 29.33 -16.25 9.80
CA SER A 145 29.26 -17.49 9.00
C SER A 145 28.09 -18.41 9.38
N LEU A 146 27.00 -17.84 9.88
CA LEU A 146 25.78 -18.58 10.21
C LEU A 146 24.89 -18.73 8.98
N ALA A 147 24.19 -19.87 8.89
CA ALA A 147 23.25 -20.12 7.82
C ALA A 147 22.10 -19.08 7.81
N LEU A 148 21.80 -18.57 6.62
CA LEU A 148 20.69 -17.63 6.40
C LEU A 148 19.44 -18.41 5.99
N ALA A 149 18.33 -18.19 6.69
CA ALA A 149 17.07 -18.87 6.38
C ALA A 149 16.50 -18.35 5.05
N SER A 150 16.05 -19.25 4.16
CA SER A 150 15.45 -18.87 2.87
C SER A 150 14.23 -17.96 3.06
N TYR A 151 13.42 -18.20 4.10
CA TYR A 151 12.29 -17.34 4.45
C TYR A 151 12.72 -15.89 4.72
N ASP A 152 13.76 -15.69 5.53
CA ASP A 152 14.27 -14.37 5.88
C ASP A 152 14.85 -13.64 4.67
N LEU A 153 15.54 -14.36 3.78
CA LEU A 153 16.06 -13.81 2.52
C LEU A 153 14.93 -13.35 1.60
N ARG A 154 13.87 -14.16 1.44
CA ARG A 154 12.70 -13.80 0.62
C ARG A 154 11.94 -12.62 1.21
N LEU A 155 11.71 -12.63 2.52
CA LEU A 155 11.06 -11.51 3.21
C LEU A 155 11.87 -10.22 3.08
N PHE A 156 13.19 -10.30 3.26
CA PHE A 156 14.07 -9.16 3.06
C PHE A 156 13.95 -8.62 1.63
N ARG A 157 13.99 -9.51 0.63
CA ARG A 157 13.80 -9.14 -0.78
C ARG A 157 12.48 -8.41 -1.02
N ARG A 158 11.35 -8.91 -0.50
CA ARG A 158 10.03 -8.29 -0.65
C ARG A 158 10.01 -6.87 -0.09
N LEU A 159 10.51 -6.71 1.14
CA LEU A 159 10.58 -5.41 1.81
C LEU A 159 11.55 -4.46 1.11
N PHE A 160 12.72 -4.97 0.69
CA PHE A 160 13.72 -4.19 -0.03
C PHE A 160 13.15 -3.62 -1.33
N LEU A 161 12.47 -4.43 -2.14
CA LEU A 161 11.87 -3.98 -3.40
C LEU A 161 10.76 -2.97 -3.19
N PHE A 162 9.90 -3.19 -2.20
CA PHE A 162 8.86 -2.23 -1.84
C PHE A 162 9.45 -0.87 -1.44
N PHE A 163 10.42 -0.84 -0.53
CA PHE A 163 11.04 0.40 -0.08
C PHE A 163 11.85 1.09 -1.19
N LEU A 164 12.56 0.33 -2.02
CA LEU A 164 13.28 0.88 -3.16
C LEU A 164 12.34 1.55 -4.17
N ALA A 165 11.19 0.92 -4.46
CA ALA A 165 10.16 1.52 -5.31
C ALA A 165 9.50 2.75 -4.66
N LEU A 166 9.26 2.72 -3.34
CA LEU A 166 8.63 3.82 -2.60
C LEU A 166 9.49 5.07 -2.57
N GLU A 167 10.80 4.94 -2.42
CA GLU A 167 11.73 6.09 -2.37
C GLU A 167 11.71 6.92 -3.66
N HIS A 168 11.40 6.31 -4.81
CA HIS A 168 11.21 7.04 -6.07
C HIS A 168 10.07 8.05 -6.00
N HIS A 169 8.96 7.70 -5.35
CA HIS A 169 7.78 8.55 -5.23
C HIS A 169 7.82 9.46 -4.00
N TRP A 170 8.59 9.06 -2.99
CA TRP A 170 8.70 9.76 -1.72
C TRP A 170 10.12 9.65 -1.18
N HIS A 171 10.95 10.66 -1.46
CA HIS A 171 12.31 10.70 -0.93
C HIS A 171 12.26 10.91 0.59
N SER A 172 12.80 9.96 1.33
CA SER A 172 12.91 10.05 2.77
C SER A 172 14.37 10.03 3.22
N ALA A 173 14.66 10.61 4.39
CA ALA A 173 15.98 10.51 5.01
C ALA A 173 16.41 9.03 5.25
N ALA A 174 15.46 8.09 5.22
CA ALA A 174 15.74 6.66 5.31
C ALA A 174 16.46 6.10 4.07
N TYR A 175 16.33 6.76 2.90
CA TYR A 175 17.05 6.38 1.68
C TYR A 175 18.55 6.22 1.92
N SER A 176 19.15 7.19 2.63
CA SER A 176 20.58 7.18 2.97
C SER A 176 21.03 5.93 3.74
N ARG A 177 20.13 5.36 4.56
CA ARG A 177 20.40 4.14 5.34
C ARG A 177 20.20 2.88 4.51
N ILE A 178 19.15 2.86 3.68
CA ILE A 178 18.90 1.77 2.73
C ILE A 178 20.06 1.65 1.75
N SER A 179 20.50 2.79 1.17
CA SER A 179 21.55 2.83 0.16
C SER A 179 22.92 2.45 0.71
N ARG A 180 23.22 2.79 1.97
CA ARG A 180 24.55 2.55 2.55
C ARG A 180 24.72 1.12 3.05
N ASP A 181 23.77 0.61 3.84
CA ASP A 181 23.97 -0.62 4.60
C ASP A 181 23.20 -1.80 3.99
N LEU A 182 21.99 -1.56 3.45
CA LEU A 182 21.09 -2.62 2.99
C LEU A 182 21.22 -2.95 1.51
N LEU A 183 21.63 -1.98 0.69
CA LEU A 183 21.89 -2.19 -0.74
C LEU A 183 23.07 -3.15 -0.99
N PRO A 184 24.24 -3.04 -0.31
CA PRO A 184 25.31 -4.03 -0.43
C PRO A 184 24.87 -5.42 0.02
N LEU A 185 24.11 -5.52 1.13
CA LEU A 185 23.53 -6.78 1.60
C LEU A 185 22.62 -7.40 0.54
N ALA A 186 21.72 -6.62 -0.05
CA ALA A 186 20.82 -7.07 -1.10
C ALA A 186 21.60 -7.63 -2.30
N LYS A 187 22.54 -6.83 -2.84
CA LYS A 187 23.27 -7.13 -4.07
C LYS A 187 24.24 -8.30 -3.92
N ASN A 188 25.01 -8.34 -2.82
CA ASN A 188 26.15 -9.24 -2.69
C ASN A 188 25.81 -10.53 -1.94
N ILE A 189 24.72 -10.56 -1.18
CA ILE A 189 24.38 -11.70 -0.30
C ILE A 189 23.00 -12.24 -0.67
N VAL A 190 21.95 -11.41 -0.56
CA VAL A 190 20.56 -11.90 -0.67
C VAL A 190 20.21 -12.37 -2.09
N TRP A 191 20.51 -11.57 -3.11
CA TRP A 191 20.20 -11.95 -4.51
C TRP A 191 20.94 -13.20 -4.98
N PRO A 192 22.27 -13.32 -4.76
CA PRO A 192 23.01 -14.53 -5.10
C PRO A 192 22.47 -15.78 -4.42
N LEU A 193 22.13 -15.70 -3.12
CA LEU A 193 21.61 -16.85 -2.36
C LEU A 193 20.16 -17.23 -2.72
N LEU A 194 19.44 -16.37 -3.43
CA LEU A 194 18.12 -16.66 -3.98
C LEU A 194 18.17 -17.12 -5.45
N ASP A 195 19.36 -17.38 -5.99
CA ASP A 195 19.61 -17.74 -7.40
C ASP A 195 19.07 -16.73 -8.42
N GLN A 196 18.95 -15.46 -8.03
CA GLN A 196 18.48 -14.38 -8.90
C GLN A 196 19.67 -13.74 -9.61
N LYS A 197 20.02 -14.29 -10.78
CA LYS A 197 21.23 -13.96 -11.56
C LYS A 197 21.31 -12.50 -12.06
N GLN A 198 20.21 -11.76 -12.07
CA GLN A 198 20.18 -10.35 -12.51
C GLN A 198 19.79 -9.41 -11.37
N TRP A 199 20.64 -8.42 -11.14
CA TRP A 199 20.32 -7.27 -10.31
C TRP A 199 19.25 -6.40 -10.97
N LEU A 200 18.30 -5.89 -10.18
CA LEU A 200 17.07 -5.28 -10.67
C LEU A 200 17.16 -3.77 -10.93
N GLY A 201 18.31 -3.14 -10.71
CA GLY A 201 18.47 -1.68 -10.83
C GLY A 201 18.00 -1.12 -12.18
N ALA A 202 18.55 -1.64 -13.29
CA ALA A 202 18.18 -1.20 -14.64
C ALA A 202 16.72 -1.51 -14.98
N THR A 203 16.19 -2.65 -14.50
CA THR A 203 14.79 -3.04 -14.70
C THR A 203 13.85 -2.07 -13.99
N LEU A 204 14.16 -1.70 -12.74
CA LEU A 204 13.36 -0.76 -11.97
C LEU A 204 13.39 0.64 -12.59
N GLU A 205 14.56 1.13 -13.00
CA GLU A 205 14.69 2.42 -13.70
C GLU A 205 13.88 2.47 -14.99
N SER A 206 13.97 1.41 -15.81
CA SER A 206 13.17 1.29 -17.03
C SER A 206 11.66 1.30 -16.74
N ILE A 207 11.21 0.57 -15.71
CA ILE A 207 9.80 0.57 -15.29
C ILE A 207 9.37 1.98 -14.86
N GLN A 208 10.17 2.63 -14.01
CA GLN A 208 9.88 3.98 -13.50
C GLN A 208 9.77 5.02 -14.62
N GLN A 209 10.59 4.91 -15.66
CA GLN A 209 10.51 5.76 -16.85
C GLN A 209 9.29 5.43 -17.72
N SER A 210 8.96 4.15 -17.87
CA SER A 210 7.83 3.70 -18.71
C SER A 210 6.46 3.93 -18.09
N ALA A 211 6.38 4.05 -16.76
CA ALA A 211 5.16 4.27 -16.01
C ALA A 211 5.35 5.42 -14.99
N PRO A 212 5.39 6.67 -15.48
CA PRO A 212 5.50 7.83 -14.61
C PRO A 212 4.28 7.97 -13.70
N PHE A 213 4.48 8.65 -12.57
CA PHE A 213 3.45 8.83 -11.54
C PHE A 213 2.11 9.39 -12.07
N SER A 214 2.15 10.30 -13.06
CA SER A 214 0.95 10.86 -13.70
C SER A 214 0.12 9.81 -14.43
N GLN A 215 0.77 8.87 -15.14
CA GLN A 215 0.08 7.77 -15.82
C GLN A 215 -0.50 6.78 -14.80
N ILE A 216 0.24 6.46 -13.75
CA ILE A 216 -0.24 5.59 -12.67
C ILE A 216 -1.48 6.18 -12.01
N ARG A 217 -1.49 7.49 -11.80
CA ARG A 217 -2.65 8.20 -11.26
C ARG A 217 -3.90 8.07 -12.14
N LEU A 218 -3.75 8.19 -13.46
CA LEU A 218 -4.86 8.01 -14.40
C LEU A 218 -5.39 6.57 -14.42
N LEU A 219 -4.48 5.59 -14.34
CA LEU A 219 -4.86 4.17 -14.25
C LEU A 219 -5.62 3.87 -12.96
N LEU A 220 -5.17 4.42 -11.84
CA LEU A 220 -5.86 4.32 -10.56
C LEU A 220 -7.26 4.95 -10.62
N ASP A 221 -7.38 6.14 -11.22
CA ASP A 221 -8.67 6.84 -11.42
C ASP A 221 -9.69 5.96 -12.17
N SER A 222 -9.25 5.30 -13.25
CA SER A 222 -10.06 4.34 -14.01
C SER A 222 -10.51 3.16 -13.15
N LYS A 223 -9.57 2.50 -12.46
CA LYS A 223 -9.87 1.34 -11.61
C LYS A 223 -10.79 1.67 -10.44
N LEU A 224 -10.65 2.84 -9.85
CA LEU A 224 -11.54 3.30 -8.79
C LEU A 224 -12.94 3.60 -9.33
N SER A 225 -13.05 4.17 -10.53
CA SER A 225 -14.34 4.38 -11.20
C SER A 225 -15.05 3.05 -11.45
N GLU A 226 -14.35 2.05 -11.99
CA GLU A 226 -14.89 0.69 -12.21
C GLU A 226 -15.33 0.03 -10.90
N THR A 227 -14.51 0.18 -9.84
CA THR A 227 -14.81 -0.36 -8.51
C THR A 227 -16.10 0.22 -7.96
N LEU A 228 -16.24 1.54 -8.01
CA LEU A 228 -17.38 2.23 -7.39
C LEU A 228 -18.67 2.04 -8.19
N GLN A 229 -18.61 2.06 -9.53
CA GLN A 229 -19.76 1.76 -10.39
C GLN A 229 -20.34 0.36 -10.17
N SER A 230 -19.54 -0.58 -9.66
CA SER A 230 -20.00 -1.94 -9.37
C SER A 230 -20.90 -2.02 -8.12
N PHE A 231 -20.90 -1.00 -7.25
CA PHE A 231 -21.53 -1.05 -5.93
C PHE A 231 -22.42 0.14 -5.58
N LEU A 232 -22.28 1.27 -6.30
CA LEU A 232 -22.99 2.54 -6.05
C LEU A 232 -24.02 2.81 -7.13
#